data_AF-A0A432G658-F1
#
_entry.id   AF-A0A432G658-F1
#
_cell.length_a   1.000
_cell.length_b   1.000
_cell.length_c   1.000
_cell.angle_alpha   90.00
_cell.angle_beta   90.00
_cell.angle_gamma   90.00
#
_symmetry.space_group_name_H-M   'P 1'
#
loop_
_entity.id
_entity.type
_entity.pdbx_description
1 polymer ?
#
loop_
_entity_poly.entity_id
_entity_poly.type
_entity_poly.pdbx_seq_one_letter_code
_entity_poly.pdbx_strand_id
1 'polypeptide(L)'
;APSTVLLRRELLEVHGMFDERLPVCEDYDLWLRLCAQHPAALLNEKLMTRHGGHADQLSQREWGIDRYRVQSINKILKTEILKPDDRLSAIRMLQKKCRILIQGFHKRDNIKEVRNYEKIISQF
;
A
#
# COMPACT_ATOMS: atom_id res chain seq x y z
N ALA A 1 3.73 1.94 7.11
CA ALA A 1 2.88 3.09 7.45
C ALA A 1 3.66 4.10 8.30
N PRO A 2 3.15 5.34 8.43
CA PRO A 2 3.58 6.23 9.48
C PRO A 2 3.37 5.54 10.83
N SER A 3 4.28 5.85 11.73
CA SER A 3 4.54 5.04 12.89
C SER A 3 3.92 5.70 14.12
N THR A 4 3.80 7.03 14.11
CA THR A 4 3.07 7.85 15.08
C THR A 4 2.34 8.93 14.33
N VAL A 5 1.05 9.04 14.59
CA VAL A 5 0.15 9.94 13.88
C VAL A 5 -0.85 10.53 14.86
N LEU A 6 -1.25 11.76 14.58
CA LEU A 6 -2.46 12.35 15.13
C LEU A 6 -3.39 12.61 13.96
N LEU A 7 -4.64 12.17 14.08
CA LEU A 7 -5.67 12.41 13.09
C LEU A 7 -7.00 12.72 13.79
N ARG A 8 -7.83 13.51 13.11
CA ARG A 8 -9.22 13.72 13.50
C ARG A 8 -9.99 12.42 13.31
N ARG A 9 -10.78 12.02 14.30
CA ARG A 9 -11.54 10.76 14.28
C ARG A 9 -12.47 10.69 13.07
N GLU A 10 -13.08 11.81 12.72
CA GLU A 10 -14.04 11.95 11.63
C GLU A 10 -13.43 11.58 10.27
N LEU A 11 -12.11 11.71 10.10
CA LEU A 11 -11.43 11.28 8.88
C LEU A 11 -11.51 9.77 8.67
N LEU A 12 -11.47 8.96 9.74
CA LEU A 12 -11.64 7.51 9.62
C LEU A 12 -13.07 7.14 9.28
N GLU A 13 -14.03 7.82 9.90
CA GLU A 13 -15.47 7.55 9.73
C GLU A 13 -15.92 7.89 8.30
N VAL A 14 -15.46 9.01 7.74
CA VAL A 14 -15.82 9.44 6.38
C VAL A 14 -15.12 8.60 5.30
N HIS A 15 -13.88 8.15 5.54
CA HIS A 15 -13.08 7.44 4.52
C HIS A 15 -13.16 5.92 4.62
N GLY A 16 -13.91 5.37 5.57
CA GLY A 16 -14.25 3.94 5.63
C GLY A 16 -13.27 3.06 6.40
N MET A 17 -12.76 3.53 7.54
CA MET A 17 -11.95 2.76 8.52
C MET A 17 -10.84 1.90 7.86
N PHE A 18 -10.39 0.83 8.53
CA PHE A 18 -9.50 -0.18 7.95
C PHE A 18 -10.30 -1.18 7.11
N ASP A 19 -9.71 -1.65 6.00
CA ASP A 19 -10.31 -2.69 5.18
C ASP A 19 -10.00 -4.06 5.79
N GLU A 20 -10.92 -4.61 6.60
CA GLU A 20 -10.75 -5.87 7.33
C GLU A 20 -10.57 -7.10 6.42
N ARG A 21 -10.77 -6.96 5.10
CA ARG A 21 -10.49 -8.02 4.12
C ARG A 21 -9.01 -8.13 3.79
N LEU A 22 -8.19 -7.16 4.21
CA LEU A 22 -6.73 -7.18 4.05
C LEU A 22 -6.09 -7.81 5.30
N PRO A 23 -5.50 -9.02 5.19
CA PRO A 23 -4.82 -9.66 6.34
C PRO A 23 -3.53 -8.93 6.74
N VAL A 24 -2.96 -8.16 5.81
CA VAL A 24 -1.81 -7.25 6.00
C VAL A 24 -1.94 -6.06 5.06
N CYS A 25 -1.26 -4.96 5.38
CA CYS A 25 -1.28 -3.70 4.63
C CYS A 25 -2.62 -2.96 4.68
N GLU A 26 -3.47 -3.27 5.65
CA GLU A 26 -4.66 -2.52 6.03
C GLU A 26 -4.32 -1.07 6.36
N ASP A 27 -3.18 -0.86 7.03
CA ASP A 27 -2.62 0.46 7.31
C ASP A 27 -2.24 1.20 6.03
N TYR A 28 -1.55 0.53 5.13
CA TYR A 28 -1.11 1.07 3.85
C TYR A 28 -2.28 1.49 2.96
N ASP A 29 -3.32 0.66 2.86
CA ASP A 29 -4.56 1.00 2.14
C ASP A 29 -5.23 2.24 2.71
N LEU A 30 -5.36 2.31 4.05
CA LEU A 30 -5.95 3.48 4.71
C LEU A 30 -5.18 4.76 4.40
N TRP A 31 -3.86 4.74 4.53
CA TRP A 31 -3.05 5.93 4.28
C TRP A 31 -3.07 6.38 2.82
N LEU A 32 -3.11 5.43 1.87
CA LEU A 32 -3.26 5.77 0.46
C LEU A 32 -4.59 6.49 0.18
N ARG A 33 -5.69 6.04 0.78
CA ARG A 33 -7.00 6.71 0.67
C ARG A 33 -7.01 8.08 1.32
N LEU A 34 -6.51 8.19 2.55
CA LEU A 34 -6.49 9.47 3.25
C LEU A 34 -5.61 10.51 2.54
N CYS A 35 -4.39 10.12 2.12
CA CYS A 35 -3.47 11.04 1.44
C CYS A 35 -3.90 11.41 0.02
N ALA A 36 -4.81 10.65 -0.60
CA ALA A 36 -5.43 11.02 -1.87
C ALA A 36 -6.28 12.29 -1.73
N GLN A 37 -6.94 12.47 -0.58
CA GLN A 37 -7.92 13.54 -0.36
C GLN A 37 -7.43 14.63 0.60
N HIS A 38 -6.46 14.31 1.47
CA HIS A 38 -6.00 15.19 2.54
C HIS A 38 -4.47 15.31 2.55
N PRO A 39 -3.92 16.50 2.81
CA PRO A 39 -2.49 16.65 3.01
C PRO A 39 -2.05 15.99 4.33
N ALA A 40 -0.88 15.36 4.31
CA ALA A 40 -0.20 14.90 5.51
C ALA A 40 0.94 15.86 5.87
N ALA A 41 0.92 16.39 7.09
CA ALA A 41 2.00 17.22 7.62
C ALA A 41 2.99 16.36 8.43
N LEU A 42 4.26 16.76 8.42
CA LEU A 42 5.33 16.13 9.21
C LEU A 42 5.76 17.07 10.33
N LEU A 43 5.59 16.64 11.58
CA LEU A 43 6.22 17.28 12.73
C LEU A 43 7.63 16.70 12.87
N ASN A 44 8.64 17.45 12.44
CA ASN A 44 10.03 17.00 12.37
C ASN A 44 10.75 17.11 13.73
N GLU A 45 10.17 16.47 14.75
CA GLU A 45 10.69 16.47 16.12
C GLU A 45 10.83 15.04 16.64
N LYS A 46 11.88 14.79 17.43
CA LYS A 46 12.10 13.49 18.07
C LYS A 46 11.18 13.35 19.29
N LEU A 47 9.93 12.97 19.05
CA LEU A 47 8.91 12.84 20.09
C LEU A 47 8.72 11.41 20.61
N MET A 48 9.49 10.44 20.08
CA MET A 48 9.41 9.06 20.53
C MET A 48 10.71 8.29 20.30
N THR A 49 10.88 7.23 21.08
CA THR A 49 11.82 6.15 20.80
C THR A 49 11.02 4.85 20.65
N ARG A 50 11.27 4.07 19.59
CA ARG A 50 10.54 2.84 19.33
C ARG A 50 11.51 1.66 19.35
N HIS A 51 11.12 0.57 19.99
CA HIS A 51 11.85 -0.71 19.97
C HIS A 51 11.11 -1.67 19.02
N GLY A 52 11.82 -2.30 18.09
CA GLY A 52 11.26 -3.19 17.07
C GLY A 52 12.01 -4.52 16.96
N GLY A 53 11.55 -5.41 16.08
CA GLY A 53 12.19 -6.72 15.84
C GLY A 53 11.62 -7.90 16.63
N HIS A 54 10.42 -7.75 17.20
CA HIS A 54 9.71 -8.84 17.85
C HIS A 54 9.31 -9.93 16.83
N ALA A 55 9.36 -11.20 17.26
CA ALA A 55 9.17 -12.37 16.40
C ALA A 55 7.74 -12.49 15.82
N ASP A 56 6.79 -11.72 16.33
CA ASP A 56 5.38 -11.73 15.97
C ASP A 56 5.02 -10.78 14.81
N GLN A 57 6.00 -10.09 14.21
CA GLN A 57 5.76 -9.14 13.12
C GLN A 57 4.99 -9.74 11.93
N LEU A 58 3.84 -9.14 11.61
CA LEU A 58 2.95 -9.57 10.52
C LEU A 58 3.63 -9.65 9.15
N SER A 59 4.63 -8.80 8.89
CA SER A 59 5.39 -8.83 7.64
C SER A 59 6.21 -10.10 7.43
N GLN A 60 6.47 -10.88 8.49
CA GLN A 60 7.15 -12.17 8.40
C GLN A 60 6.18 -13.34 8.20
N ARG A 61 4.88 -13.13 8.46
CA ARG A 61 3.86 -14.19 8.38
C ARG A 61 3.37 -14.43 6.95
N GLU A 62 3.32 -13.38 6.13
CA GLU A 62 2.75 -13.43 4.79
C GLU A 62 3.83 -13.44 3.69
N TRP A 63 3.87 -14.52 2.89
CA TRP A 63 4.71 -14.54 1.69
C TRP A 63 4.20 -13.51 0.68
N GLY A 64 5.08 -12.62 0.22
CA GLY A 64 4.76 -11.70 -0.87
C GLY A 64 3.76 -10.60 -0.49
N ILE A 65 4.02 -9.91 0.62
CA ILE A 65 3.24 -8.73 1.10
C ILE A 65 2.96 -7.69 0.00
N ASP A 66 3.83 -7.60 -1.01
CA ASP A 66 3.64 -6.70 -2.14
C ASP A 66 2.37 -6.99 -2.95
N ARG A 67 1.77 -8.19 -2.87
CA ARG A 67 0.45 -8.48 -3.49
C ARG A 67 -0.64 -7.55 -2.95
N TYR A 68 -0.70 -7.39 -1.63
CA TYR A 68 -1.68 -6.53 -0.96
C TYR A 68 -1.40 -5.04 -1.21
N ARG A 69 -0.12 -4.66 -1.35
CA ARG A 69 0.25 -3.30 -1.77
C ARG A 69 -0.17 -3.00 -3.20
N VAL A 70 0.04 -3.93 -4.14
CA VAL A 70 -0.43 -3.81 -5.53
C VAL A 70 -1.95 -3.68 -5.55
N GLN A 71 -2.67 -4.50 -4.79
CA GLN A 71 -4.12 -4.40 -4.64
C GLN A 71 -4.56 -3.00 -4.17
N SER A 72 -3.92 -2.48 -3.12
CA SER A 72 -4.25 -1.17 -2.54
C SER A 72 -3.94 -0.01 -3.51
N ILE A 73 -2.79 -0.04 -4.19
CA ILE A 73 -2.43 1.00 -5.17
C ILE A 73 -3.37 0.95 -6.38
N ASN A 74 -3.68 -0.25 -6.88
CA ASN A 74 -4.62 -0.42 -8.00
C ASN A 74 -6.03 0.06 -7.64
N LYS A 75 -6.47 -0.16 -6.38
CA LYS A 75 -7.73 0.36 -5.84
C LYS A 75 -7.75 1.88 -5.89
N ILE A 76 -6.79 2.57 -5.29
CA ILE A 76 -6.81 4.05 -5.29
C ILE A 76 -6.69 4.66 -6.69
N LEU A 77 -5.97 4.02 -7.62
CA LEU A 77 -5.89 4.49 -9.01
C LEU A 77 -7.23 4.42 -9.76
N LYS A 78 -8.16 3.59 -9.28
CA LYS A 78 -9.50 3.36 -9.88
C LYS A 78 -10.62 4.06 -9.12
N THR A 79 -10.50 4.22 -7.81
CA THR A 79 -11.59 4.75 -6.97
C THR A 79 -11.38 6.19 -6.52
N GLU A 80 -10.12 6.64 -6.41
CA GLU A 80 -9.81 7.97 -5.89
C GLU A 80 -9.49 8.97 -7.01
N ILE A 81 -9.84 10.23 -6.77
CA ILE A 81 -9.39 11.36 -7.57
C ILE A 81 -8.01 11.78 -7.04
N LEU A 82 -6.96 11.45 -7.78
CA LEU A 82 -5.57 11.78 -7.44
C LEU A 82 -5.10 13.02 -8.21
N LYS A 83 -4.26 13.84 -7.57
CA LYS A 83 -3.51 14.87 -8.29
C LYS A 83 -2.62 14.23 -9.36
N PRO A 84 -2.30 14.93 -10.47
CA PRO A 84 -1.52 14.37 -11.56
C PRO A 84 -0.18 13.74 -11.10
N ASP A 85 0.57 14.42 -10.23
CA ASP A 85 1.85 13.94 -9.72
C ASP A 85 1.71 12.73 -8.79
N ASP A 86 0.67 12.70 -7.96
CA ASP A 86 0.36 11.58 -7.07
C ASP A 86 -0.06 10.36 -7.88
N ARG A 87 -0.89 10.56 -8.91
CA ARG A 87 -1.29 9.50 -9.85
C ARG A 87 -0.08 8.90 -10.55
N LEU A 88 0.82 9.75 -11.06
CA LEU A 88 2.05 9.30 -11.71
C LEU A 88 2.95 8.51 -10.74
N SER A 89 3.08 8.99 -9.50
CA SER A 89 3.85 8.32 -8.45
C SER A 89 3.24 6.96 -8.07
N ALA A 90 1.90 6.90 -7.95
CA ALA A 90 1.17 5.67 -7.70
C ALA A 90 1.37 4.65 -8.83
N ILE A 91 1.26 5.06 -10.10
CA ILE A 91 1.51 4.18 -11.27
C ILE A 91 2.95 3.65 -11.24
N ARG A 92 3.94 4.52 -11.03
CA ARG A 92 5.35 4.09 -10.93
C ARG A 92 5.57 3.07 -9.82
N MET A 93 4.96 3.30 -8.66
CA MET A 93 5.05 2.38 -7.53
C MET A 93 4.36 1.05 -7.83
N LEU A 94 3.16 1.08 -8.41
CA LEU A 94 2.42 -0.11 -8.85
C LEU A 94 3.28 -0.96 -9.77
N GLN A 95 3.82 -0.36 -10.83
CA GLN A 95 4.67 -1.06 -11.80
C GLN A 95 5.93 -1.64 -11.15
N LYS A 96 6.58 -0.90 -10.25
CA LYS A 96 7.74 -1.40 -9.49
C LYS A 96 7.38 -2.63 -8.68
N LYS A 97 6.25 -2.60 -7.97
CA LYS A 97 5.78 -3.70 -7.12
C LYS A 97 5.36 -4.92 -7.93
N CYS A 98 4.64 -4.72 -9.03
CA CYS A 98 4.31 -5.79 -9.96
C CYS A 98 5.58 -6.46 -10.52
N ARG A 99 6.61 -5.71 -10.90
CA ARG A 99 7.88 -6.29 -11.41
C ARG A 99 8.57 -7.18 -10.37
N ILE A 100 8.59 -6.78 -9.09
CA ILE A 100 9.14 -7.60 -8.00
C ILE A 100 8.37 -8.92 -7.88
N LEU A 101 7.04 -8.86 -7.91
CA LEU A 101 6.18 -10.05 -7.84
C LEU A 101 6.37 -10.96 -9.06
N ILE A 102 6.38 -10.40 -10.28
CA ILE A 102 6.63 -11.12 -11.53
C ILE A 102 7.95 -11.88 -11.47
N GLN A 103 9.05 -11.23 -11.05
CA GLN A 103 10.34 -11.90 -10.87
C GLN A 103 10.25 -13.05 -9.84
N GLY A 104 9.53 -12.83 -8.75
CA GLY A 104 9.28 -13.86 -7.73
C GLY A 104 8.49 -15.06 -8.26
N PHE A 105 7.49 -14.83 -9.11
CA PHE A 105 6.68 -15.88 -9.72
C PHE A 105 7.42 -16.63 -10.84
N HIS A 106 8.23 -15.94 -11.64
CA HIS A 106 9.10 -16.58 -12.63
C HIS A 106 10.06 -17.59 -11.99
N LYS A 107 10.69 -17.23 -10.86
CA LYS A 107 11.58 -18.14 -10.11
C LYS A 107 10.89 -19.39 -9.56
N ARG A 108 9.56 -19.45 -9.59
CA ARG A 108 8.72 -20.53 -9.07
C ARG A 108 7.83 -21.14 -10.14
N ASP A 109 8.12 -20.86 -11.42
CA ASP A 109 7.37 -21.34 -12.59
C ASP A 109 5.85 -21.05 -12.57
N ASN A 110 5.43 -20.01 -11.84
CA ASN A 110 4.02 -19.62 -11.77
C ASN A 110 3.66 -18.61 -12.87
N ILE A 111 3.57 -19.12 -14.10
CA ILE A 111 3.30 -18.30 -15.30
C ILE A 111 1.91 -17.65 -15.28
N LYS A 112 0.93 -18.28 -14.60
CA LYS A 112 -0.42 -17.71 -14.45
C LYS A 112 -0.36 -16.36 -13.73
N GLU A 113 0.33 -16.31 -12.59
CA GLU A 113 0.47 -15.07 -11.83
C GLU A 113 1.32 -14.03 -12.56
N VAL A 114 2.38 -14.43 -13.25
CA VAL A 114 3.15 -13.52 -14.12
C VAL A 114 2.23 -12.75 -15.07
N ARG A 115 1.39 -13.46 -15.83
CA ARG A 115 0.44 -12.85 -16.78
C ARG A 115 -0.58 -11.94 -16.09
N ASN A 116 -1.03 -12.32 -14.89
CA ASN A 116 -1.96 -11.50 -14.11
C ASN A 116 -1.35 -10.13 -13.76
N TYR A 117 -0.10 -10.11 -13.26
CA TYR A 117 0.57 -8.85 -12.90
C TYR A 117 1.02 -8.04 -14.12
N GLU A 118 1.39 -8.68 -15.23
CA GLU A 118 1.64 -8.00 -16.51
C GLU A 118 0.38 -7.27 -17.02
N LYS A 119 -0.79 -7.92 -16.93
CA LYS A 119 -2.08 -7.30 -17.27
C LYS A 119 -2.46 -6.14 -16.35
N ILE A 120 -2.02 -6.14 -15.10
CA ILE A 120 -2.19 -4.99 -14.19
C ILE A 120 -1.31 -3.84 -14.65
N ILE A 121 -0.05 -4.11 -15.01
CA ILE A 121 0.86 -3.08 -15.55
C ILE A 121 0.28 -2.46 -16.82
N SER A 122 -0.25 -3.26 -17.75
CA SER A 122 -0.75 -2.75 -19.03
C SER A 122 -2.01 -1.87 -18.93
N GLN A 123 -2.63 -1.76 -17.75
CA GLN A 123 -3.76 -0.85 -17.52
C GLN A 123 -3.32 0.60 -17.31
N PHE A 124 -2.02 0.85 -17.10
CA PHE A 124 -1.46 2.16 -16.75
C PHE A 124 -0.12 2.43 -17.44
#